data_AF-A0A0P4W658-F1
#
_entry.id   AF-A0A0P4W658-F1
#
_cell.length_a   1.000
_cell.length_b   1.000
_cell.length_c   1.000
_cell.angle_alpha   90.00
_cell.angle_beta   90.00
_cell.angle_gamma   90.00
#
_symmetry.space_group_name_H-M   'P 1'
#
loop_
_entity.id
_entity.type
_entity.pdbx_description
1 polymer ?
#
loop_
_entity_poly.entity_id
_entity_poly.type
_entity_poly.pdbx_seq_one_letter_code
_entity_poly.pdbx_strand_id
1 'polypeptide(L)'
;MARMGGSDDSPPAVGQIQVRESFSFFNTFAKLVPEVSGSSVEHVQHNHTYHMSPEGPSGLSRPTSRDKQKNRKNDSERTLSRDEKRARAMNLPISCDDIINLPMDEFNERISKYDLTEAQLSLIRDIRRRGKNKVAAQNCRKRKLDQITHLADEVRAIQSRKNDLYKEYEYLNLERNRIKNKFSLLYRHIFQSLRDPDGNPYSPHEYSLQQSADGSILLVPRSSPGHSVDPNSGNKPRGKDDAKQ
;
A
#
# COMPACT_ATOMS: atom_id res chain seq x y z
N MET A 1 41.43 72.07 -7.22
CA MET A 1 42.78 71.60 -7.59
C MET A 1 42.75 70.07 -7.52
N ALA A 2 42.44 69.35 -8.60
CA ALA A 2 43.28 69.00 -9.76
C ALA A 2 44.39 67.97 -9.46
N ARG A 3 44.22 66.77 -10.06
CA ARG A 3 45.24 65.80 -10.56
C ARG A 3 46.03 64.99 -9.49
N MET A 4 46.45 63.73 -9.65
CA MET A 4 46.48 62.64 -10.66
C MET A 4 46.47 61.31 -9.85
N GLY A 5 45.94 60.16 -10.29
CA GLY A 5 46.43 59.32 -11.40
C GLY A 5 47.58 58.41 -10.94
N GLY A 6 47.27 57.14 -10.63
CA GLY A 6 48.23 56.09 -10.30
C GLY A 6 47.56 54.72 -10.40
N SER A 7 47.96 53.96 -11.42
CA SER A 7 47.40 52.72 -11.94
C SER A 7 47.99 51.48 -11.25
N ASP A 8 47.15 50.69 -10.58
CA ASP A 8 47.43 49.29 -10.22
C ASP A 8 46.74 48.39 -11.25
N ASP A 9 47.50 47.92 -12.25
CA ASP A 9 47.10 46.85 -13.16
C ASP A 9 47.40 45.50 -12.50
N SER A 10 46.36 44.86 -11.97
CA SER A 10 46.34 43.42 -11.69
C SER A 10 44.95 42.89 -12.06
N PRO A 11 44.82 42.04 -13.11
CA PRO A 11 43.53 41.49 -13.46
C PRO A 11 43.07 40.48 -12.39
N PRO A 12 41.82 40.58 -11.89
CA PRO A 12 41.28 39.62 -10.96
C PRO A 12 41.04 38.28 -11.67
N ALA A 13 41.38 37.20 -10.96
CA ALA A 13 41.11 35.83 -11.33
C ALA A 13 39.64 35.65 -11.73
N VAL A 14 39.39 35.44 -13.02
CA VAL A 14 38.09 34.98 -13.50
C VAL A 14 37.99 33.51 -13.12
N GLY A 15 37.24 33.26 -12.06
CA GLY A 15 36.96 31.94 -11.53
C GLY A 15 36.51 30.99 -12.62
N GLN A 16 37.15 29.81 -12.63
CA GLN A 16 36.63 28.61 -13.25
C GLN A 16 35.23 28.35 -12.70
N ILE A 17 34.19 28.75 -13.42
CA ILE A 17 32.87 28.17 -13.24
C ILE A 17 32.91 26.84 -14.01
N GLN A 18 33.41 25.85 -13.29
CA GLN A 18 33.43 24.46 -13.67
C GLN A 18 31.99 23.93 -13.59
N VAL A 19 31.14 24.26 -14.57
CA VAL A 19 29.89 23.50 -14.77
C VAL A 19 30.26 22.20 -15.48
N ARG A 20 30.88 21.30 -14.72
CA ARG A 20 30.97 19.89 -15.07
C ARG A 20 29.62 19.25 -14.80
N GLU A 21 28.64 19.54 -15.65
CA GLU A 21 27.57 18.59 -15.91
C GLU A 21 27.77 18.06 -17.33
N SER A 22 28.69 17.11 -17.47
CA SER A 22 28.73 16.24 -18.63
C SER A 22 27.44 15.40 -18.64
N PHE A 23 26.37 15.96 -19.18
CA PHE A 23 25.13 15.25 -19.51
C PHE A 23 25.41 14.31 -20.68
N SER A 24 26.10 13.22 -20.38
CA SER A 24 26.08 12.05 -21.25
C SER A 24 24.66 11.49 -21.20
N PHE A 25 23.83 11.86 -22.19
CA PHE A 25 22.43 11.42 -22.30
C PHE A 25 22.30 9.89 -22.32
N PHE A 26 23.38 9.17 -22.65
CA PHE A 26 23.48 7.71 -22.51
C PHE A 26 23.39 7.23 -21.05
N ASN A 27 23.91 8.00 -20.08
CA ASN A 27 23.92 7.63 -18.65
C ASN A 27 22.75 8.19 -17.84
N THR A 28 22.19 9.35 -18.20
CA THR A 28 21.08 9.93 -17.42
C THR A 28 19.80 9.10 -17.56
N PHE A 29 19.56 8.50 -18.72
CA PHE A 29 18.36 7.71 -18.97
C PHE A 29 18.42 6.26 -18.45
N ALA A 30 19.60 5.77 -18.07
CA ALA A 30 19.77 4.46 -17.47
C ALA A 30 19.45 4.45 -15.95
N LYS A 31 19.56 5.61 -15.28
CA LYS A 31 19.36 5.74 -13.82
C LYS A 31 17.91 5.93 -13.34
N LEU A 32 16.94 5.99 -14.26
CA LEU A 32 15.50 6.11 -13.94
C LEU A 32 14.75 4.78 -14.13
N VAL A 33 15.42 3.65 -13.88
CA VAL A 33 14.76 2.35 -13.73
C VAL A 33 14.83 1.99 -12.26
N PRO A 34 13.73 2.10 -11.49
CA PRO A 34 13.64 1.40 -10.23
C PRO A 34 13.63 -0.09 -10.56
N GLU A 35 14.73 -0.78 -10.27
CA GLU A 35 14.75 -2.23 -10.19
C GLU A 35 13.94 -2.60 -8.95
N VAL A 36 12.62 -2.77 -9.13
CA VAL A 36 11.79 -3.38 -8.09
C VAL A 36 12.09 -4.87 -8.14
N SER A 37 13.14 -5.26 -7.44
CA SER A 37 13.38 -6.64 -7.04
C SER A 37 12.10 -7.14 -6.38
N GLY A 38 11.43 -8.10 -7.02
CA GLY A 38 10.25 -8.74 -6.46
C GLY A 38 10.61 -9.33 -5.11
N SER A 39 10.11 -8.71 -4.03
CA SER A 39 10.17 -9.32 -2.72
C SER A 39 9.28 -10.56 -2.76
N SER A 40 9.92 -11.72 -2.76
CA SER A 40 9.31 -13.01 -2.49
C SER A 40 8.34 -12.84 -1.32
N VAL A 41 7.06 -13.10 -1.57
CA VAL A 41 6.06 -13.07 -0.52
C VAL A 41 6.44 -14.16 0.47
N GLU A 42 6.96 -13.73 1.62
CA GLU A 42 7.31 -14.60 2.74
C GLU A 42 6.06 -15.44 3.06
N HIS A 43 6.23 -16.77 3.06
CA HIS A 43 5.14 -17.70 3.31
C HIS A 43 4.66 -17.51 4.75
N VAL A 44 3.61 -16.73 4.94
CA VAL A 44 2.88 -16.65 6.21
C VAL A 44 2.27 -18.03 6.45
N GLN A 45 2.90 -18.81 7.32
CA GLN A 45 2.35 -20.08 7.78
C GLN A 45 1.08 -19.82 8.59
N HIS A 46 -0.07 -19.96 7.91
CA HIS A 46 -1.37 -19.90 8.55
C HIS A 46 -1.60 -21.17 9.38
N ASN A 47 -1.42 -21.09 10.69
CA ASN A 47 -1.76 -22.16 11.62
C ASN A 47 -3.23 -22.13 12.07
N HIS A 48 -4.18 -21.92 11.16
CA HIS A 48 -5.60 -22.10 11.48
C HIS A 48 -6.36 -22.75 10.32
N THR A 49 -6.86 -23.96 10.59
CA THR A 49 -7.87 -24.69 9.85
C THR A 49 -9.12 -23.83 9.67
N TYR A 50 -9.16 -23.04 8.61
CA TYR A 50 -10.42 -22.53 8.09
C TYR A 50 -11.14 -23.70 7.43
N HIS A 51 -12.34 -24.02 7.92
CA HIS A 51 -13.25 -24.92 7.22
C HIS A 51 -13.71 -24.21 5.93
N MET A 52 -12.86 -24.23 4.91
CA MET A 52 -13.23 -23.96 3.53
C MET A 52 -14.05 -25.16 3.08
N SER A 53 -15.36 -24.97 2.95
CA SER A 53 -16.25 -25.93 2.29
C SER A 53 -15.72 -26.14 0.86
N PRO A 54 -15.41 -27.38 0.42
CA PRO A 54 -14.89 -27.61 -0.92
C PRO A 54 -16.07 -27.79 -1.87
N GLU A 55 -16.64 -26.69 -2.35
CA GLU A 55 -17.73 -26.76 -3.33
C GLU A 55 -17.32 -26.02 -4.62
N GLY A 56 -16.49 -26.72 -5.40
CA GLY A 56 -16.58 -26.69 -6.86
C GLY A 56 -17.74 -27.59 -7.34
N PRO A 57 -18.19 -27.46 -8.60
CA PRO A 57 -19.53 -27.88 -9.00
C PRO A 57 -19.56 -29.37 -9.35
N SER A 58 -19.98 -30.22 -8.40
CA SER A 58 -20.68 -31.48 -8.68
C SER A 58 -21.22 -32.07 -7.37
N GLY A 59 -22.49 -32.42 -7.42
CA GLY A 59 -23.35 -32.50 -6.25
C GLY A 59 -23.18 -33.73 -5.37
N LEU A 60 -23.57 -33.55 -4.11
CA LEU A 60 -24.32 -34.52 -3.33
C LEU A 60 -25.36 -33.76 -2.49
N SER A 61 -26.63 -34.06 -2.74
CA SER A 61 -27.78 -33.55 -2.03
C SER A 61 -27.77 -34.05 -0.58
N ARG A 62 -27.71 -33.13 0.38
CA ARG A 62 -27.99 -33.44 1.78
C ARG A 62 -29.51 -33.58 1.95
N PRO A 63 -30.05 -34.71 2.44
CA PRO A 63 -31.50 -34.88 2.54
C PRO A 63 -32.07 -33.96 3.62
N THR A 64 -32.75 -32.91 3.20
CA THR A 64 -33.64 -32.11 4.05
C THR A 64 -35.02 -32.77 4.07
N SER A 65 -35.17 -33.83 4.86
CA SER A 65 -36.50 -34.24 5.32
C SER A 65 -36.49 -34.30 6.85
N ARG A 66 -36.98 -33.21 7.43
CA ARG A 66 -37.63 -33.26 8.73
C ARG A 66 -38.98 -32.57 8.54
N ASP A 67 -39.88 -33.29 7.87
CA ASP A 67 -41.30 -33.02 7.94
C ASP A 67 -41.71 -32.92 9.41
N LYS A 68 -41.98 -31.69 9.85
CA LYS A 68 -42.67 -31.45 11.12
C LYS A 68 -43.91 -30.63 10.82
N GLN A 69 -44.86 -31.29 10.19
CA GLN A 69 -46.25 -30.92 10.17
C GLN A 69 -46.71 -30.72 11.62
N LYS A 70 -46.87 -29.46 12.06
CA LYS A 70 -47.46 -29.15 13.37
C LYS A 70 -48.38 -27.94 13.28
N ASN A 71 -49.65 -28.26 13.03
CA ASN A 71 -50.84 -27.71 13.69
C ASN A 71 -50.79 -26.20 14.03
N ARG A 72 -51.32 -25.39 13.11
CA ARG A 72 -51.42 -23.91 13.13
C ARG A 72 -52.44 -23.34 14.13
N LYS A 73 -52.51 -23.85 15.37
CA LYS A 73 -53.41 -23.28 16.39
C LYS A 73 -52.75 -22.87 17.72
N ASN A 74 -51.47 -23.20 17.95
CA ASN A 74 -50.72 -22.81 19.16
C ASN A 74 -49.38 -22.09 18.86
N ASP A 75 -49.30 -21.29 17.80
CA ASP A 75 -48.02 -20.68 17.40
C ASP A 75 -47.61 -19.50 18.30
N SER A 76 -48.58 -18.81 18.89
CA SER A 76 -48.34 -17.66 19.79
C SER A 76 -47.66 -18.03 21.12
N GLU A 77 -47.66 -19.31 21.50
CA GLU A 77 -47.03 -19.80 22.74
C GLU A 77 -45.67 -20.52 22.50
N ARG A 78 -45.39 -20.89 21.23
CA ARG A 78 -44.10 -21.48 20.84
C ARG A 78 -43.01 -20.44 20.57
N THR A 79 -43.39 -19.20 20.32
CA THR A 79 -42.48 -18.07 20.02
C THR A 79 -41.99 -17.34 21.27
N LEU A 80 -42.57 -17.61 22.44
CA LEU A 80 -42.20 -16.91 23.66
C LEU A 80 -40.80 -17.30 24.12
N SER A 81 -39.96 -16.30 24.34
CA SER A 81 -38.62 -16.47 24.89
C SER A 81 -38.69 -17.22 26.21
N ARG A 82 -37.65 -18.00 26.54
CA ARG A 82 -37.57 -18.73 27.82
C ARG A 82 -37.87 -17.82 29.01
N ASP A 83 -37.38 -16.58 28.93
CA ASP A 83 -37.54 -15.58 29.98
C ASP A 83 -38.98 -15.01 30.01
N GLU A 84 -39.69 -14.93 28.88
CA GLU A 84 -41.11 -14.54 28.85
C GLU A 84 -42.01 -15.60 29.49
N LYS A 85 -41.73 -16.88 29.28
CA LYS A 85 -42.48 -17.97 29.94
C LYS A 85 -42.29 -17.94 31.45
N ARG A 86 -41.07 -17.67 31.92
CA ARG A 86 -40.76 -17.55 33.35
C ARG A 86 -41.37 -16.30 33.97
N ALA A 87 -41.35 -15.17 33.25
CA ALA A 87 -41.99 -13.94 33.69
C ALA A 87 -43.50 -14.11 33.91
N ARG A 88 -44.19 -14.79 33.00
CA ARG A 88 -45.63 -15.10 33.15
C ARG A 88 -45.91 -16.08 34.29
N ALA A 89 -45.08 -17.12 34.46
CA ALA A 89 -45.25 -18.09 35.55
C ALA A 89 -45.12 -17.44 36.94
N MET A 90 -44.29 -16.40 37.08
CA MET A 90 -44.18 -15.61 38.31
C MET A 90 -45.08 -14.36 38.32
N ASN A 91 -46.04 -14.25 37.39
CA ASN A 91 -46.98 -13.13 37.24
C ASN A 91 -46.30 -11.75 37.32
N LEU A 92 -45.20 -11.57 36.58
CA LEU A 92 -44.50 -10.29 36.55
C LEU A 92 -45.37 -9.22 35.86
N PRO A 93 -45.58 -8.04 36.49
CA PRO A 93 -46.40 -6.96 35.93
C PRO A 93 -45.70 -6.12 34.85
N ILE A 94 -44.46 -6.47 34.50
CA ILE A 94 -43.62 -5.80 33.49
C ILE A 94 -43.19 -6.78 32.40
N SER A 95 -43.16 -6.32 31.14
CA SER A 95 -42.79 -7.14 29.99
C SER A 95 -41.28 -7.41 29.94
N CYS A 96 -40.87 -8.53 29.34
CA CYS A 96 -39.44 -8.83 29.18
C CYS A 96 -38.69 -7.80 28.31
N ASP A 97 -39.37 -7.22 27.33
CA ASP A 97 -38.78 -6.21 26.46
C ASP A 97 -38.51 -4.90 27.23
N ASP A 98 -39.48 -4.45 28.03
CA ASP A 98 -39.32 -3.30 28.93
C ASP A 98 -38.19 -3.54 29.96
N ILE A 99 -38.11 -4.73 30.54
CA ILE A 99 -37.02 -5.09 31.47
C ILE A 99 -35.64 -4.89 30.82
N ILE A 100 -35.50 -5.20 29.53
CA ILE A 100 -34.22 -5.19 28.82
C ILE A 100 -33.87 -3.79 28.31
N ASN A 101 -34.84 -3.10 27.70
CA ASN A 101 -34.60 -1.89 26.90
C ASN A 101 -34.69 -0.59 27.71
N LEU A 102 -35.42 -0.57 28.82
CA LEU A 102 -35.61 0.66 29.59
C LEU A 102 -34.32 1.15 30.28
N PRO A 103 -34.11 2.48 30.33
CA PRO A 103 -33.06 3.09 31.14
C PRO A 103 -33.30 2.83 32.63
N MET A 104 -32.25 2.98 33.46
CA MET A 104 -32.32 2.60 34.88
C MET A 104 -33.43 3.33 35.65
N ASP A 105 -33.60 4.62 35.40
CA ASP A 105 -34.52 5.46 36.15
C ASP A 105 -35.97 5.06 35.87
N GLU A 106 -36.33 4.97 34.59
CA GLU A 106 -37.67 4.51 34.16
C GLU A 106 -37.93 3.06 34.57
N PHE A 107 -36.92 2.18 34.49
CA PHE A 107 -37.02 0.81 34.97
C PHE A 107 -37.32 0.75 36.48
N ASN A 108 -36.63 1.54 37.29
CA ASN A 108 -36.83 1.58 38.74
C ASN A 108 -38.20 2.14 39.11
N GLU A 109 -38.65 3.21 38.43
CA GLU A 109 -40.00 3.77 38.61
C GLU A 109 -41.10 2.77 38.27
N ARG A 110 -40.89 1.92 37.25
CA ARG A 110 -41.87 0.92 36.83
C ARG A 110 -41.92 -0.26 37.81
N ILE A 111 -40.79 -0.61 38.43
CA ILE A 111 -40.68 -1.67 39.43
C ILE A 111 -41.19 -1.21 40.80
N SER A 112 -40.97 0.04 41.21
CA SER A 112 -41.37 0.57 42.52
C SER A 112 -42.88 0.73 42.69
N LYS A 113 -43.67 0.69 41.60
CA LYS A 113 -45.14 0.71 41.62
C LYS A 113 -45.78 -0.61 42.07
N TYR A 114 -45.01 -1.69 42.18
CA TYR A 114 -45.51 -3.02 42.51
C TYR A 114 -44.78 -3.60 43.73
N ASP A 115 -45.54 -4.21 44.64
CA ASP A 115 -44.97 -4.97 45.76
C ASP A 115 -44.51 -6.35 45.28
N LEU A 116 -43.27 -6.42 44.81
CA LEU A 116 -42.67 -7.64 44.28
C LEU A 116 -41.89 -8.40 45.35
N THR A 117 -41.98 -9.73 45.30
CA THR A 117 -41.19 -10.63 46.15
C THR A 117 -39.71 -10.61 45.76
N GLU A 118 -38.82 -10.96 46.69
CA GLU A 118 -37.38 -11.04 46.43
C GLU A 118 -37.03 -11.99 45.28
N ALA A 119 -37.74 -13.11 45.17
CA ALA A 119 -37.58 -14.07 44.08
C ALA A 119 -37.92 -13.45 42.71
N GLN A 120 -39.00 -12.67 42.63
CA GLN A 120 -39.38 -11.94 41.42
C GLN A 120 -38.34 -10.87 41.05
N LEU A 121 -37.86 -10.09 42.02
CA LEU A 121 -36.81 -9.09 41.80
C LEU A 121 -35.50 -9.73 41.30
N SER A 122 -35.12 -10.88 41.85
CA SER A 122 -33.97 -11.66 41.39
C SER A 122 -34.14 -12.12 39.93
N LEU A 123 -35.32 -12.65 39.57
CA LEU A 123 -35.61 -13.04 38.19
C LEU A 123 -35.53 -11.85 37.23
N ILE A 124 -36.10 -10.70 37.58
CA ILE A 124 -36.08 -9.50 36.73
C ILE A 124 -34.65 -9.06 36.43
N ARG A 125 -33.77 -9.02 37.45
CA ARG A 125 -32.35 -8.69 37.26
C ARG A 125 -31.66 -9.68 36.33
N ASP A 126 -31.95 -10.97 36.47
CA ASP A 126 -31.34 -12.01 35.64
C ASP A 126 -31.82 -11.93 34.18
N ILE A 127 -33.11 -11.67 33.95
CA ILE A 127 -33.68 -11.41 32.61
C ILE A 127 -32.97 -10.22 31.96
N ARG A 128 -32.87 -9.09 32.68
CA ARG A 128 -32.20 -7.88 32.18
C ARG A 128 -30.74 -8.13 31.83
N ARG A 129 -30.01 -8.79 32.73
CA ARG A 129 -28.59 -9.14 32.53
C ARG A 129 -28.38 -10.01 31.29
N ARG A 130 -29.21 -11.03 31.09
CA ARG A 130 -29.16 -11.92 29.92
C ARG A 130 -29.53 -11.19 28.63
N GLY A 131 -30.58 -10.38 28.65
CA GLY A 131 -31.00 -9.57 27.50
C GLY A 131 -29.88 -8.63 27.04
N LYS A 132 -29.26 -7.90 27.99
CA LYS A 132 -28.11 -7.04 27.68
C LYS A 132 -26.91 -7.82 27.16
N ASN A 133 -26.59 -8.99 27.73
CA ASN A 133 -25.50 -9.84 27.24
C ASN A 133 -25.77 -10.31 25.79
N LYS A 134 -27.01 -10.71 25.48
CA LYS A 134 -27.40 -11.09 24.12
C LYS A 134 -27.15 -9.96 23.11
N VAL A 135 -27.56 -8.73 23.44
CA VAL A 135 -27.32 -7.55 22.60
C VAL A 135 -25.83 -7.22 22.51
N ALA A 136 -25.10 -7.29 23.62
CA ALA A 136 -23.65 -7.03 23.62
C ALA A 136 -22.89 -8.03 22.74
N ALA A 137 -23.23 -9.32 22.81
CA ALA A 137 -22.64 -10.35 21.96
C ALA A 137 -22.97 -10.13 20.47
N GLN A 138 -24.21 -9.74 20.15
CA GLN A 138 -24.59 -9.38 18.78
C GLN A 138 -23.81 -8.16 18.29
N ASN A 139 -23.71 -7.09 19.08
CA ASN A 139 -22.94 -5.89 18.73
C ASN A 139 -21.45 -6.18 18.59
N CYS A 140 -20.88 -7.06 19.42
CA CYS A 140 -19.49 -7.50 19.30
C CYS A 140 -19.26 -8.23 17.97
N ARG A 141 -20.13 -9.20 17.62
CA ARG A 141 -20.07 -9.91 16.33
C ARG A 141 -20.26 -8.96 15.16
N LYS A 142 -21.23 -8.05 15.24
CA LYS A 142 -21.48 -7.03 14.22
C LYS A 142 -20.24 -6.18 13.98
N ARG A 143 -19.67 -5.57 15.03
CA ARG A 143 -18.43 -4.78 14.91
C ARG A 143 -17.28 -5.59 14.32
N LYS A 144 -17.14 -6.86 14.68
CA LYS A 144 -16.08 -7.71 14.13
C LYS A 144 -16.28 -7.98 12.64
N LEU A 145 -17.52 -8.22 12.21
CA LEU A 145 -17.85 -8.36 10.79
C LEU A 145 -17.63 -7.05 10.03
N ASP A 146 -18.10 -5.92 10.58
CA ASP A 146 -17.91 -4.59 9.99
C ASP A 146 -16.42 -4.28 9.78
N GLN A 147 -15.56 -4.65 10.74
CA GLN A 147 -14.10 -4.55 10.60
C GLN A 147 -13.55 -5.42 9.48
N ILE A 148 -14.01 -6.67 9.37
CA ILE A 148 -13.58 -7.59 8.31
C ILE A 148 -13.98 -7.04 6.94
N THR A 149 -15.22 -6.57 6.80
CA THR A 149 -15.71 -6.02 5.52
C THR A 149 -14.96 -4.75 5.16
N HIS A 150 -14.71 -3.86 6.13
CA HIS A 150 -13.93 -2.64 5.91
C HIS A 150 -12.53 -2.94 5.40
N LEU A 151 -11.80 -3.86 6.05
CA LEU A 151 -10.46 -4.27 5.62
C LEU A 151 -10.48 -4.91 4.23
N ALA A 152 -11.51 -5.72 3.92
CA ALA A 152 -11.64 -6.32 2.59
C ALA A 152 -11.82 -5.26 1.50
N ASP A 153 -12.57 -4.20 1.78
CA ASP A 153 -12.79 -3.10 0.85
C ASP A 153 -11.52 -2.25 0.68
N GLU A 154 -10.76 -1.98 1.75
CA GLU A 154 -9.45 -1.30 1.67
C GLU A 154 -8.46 -2.08 0.81
N VAL A 155 -8.35 -3.39 1.01
CA VAL A 155 -7.49 -4.26 0.20
C VAL A 155 -7.91 -4.20 -1.27
N ARG A 156 -9.21 -4.25 -1.55
CA ARG A 156 -9.73 -4.15 -2.93
C ARG A 156 -9.37 -2.81 -3.56
N ALA A 157 -9.50 -1.71 -2.83
CA ALA A 157 -9.16 -0.38 -3.30
C ALA A 157 -7.66 -0.25 -3.63
N ILE A 158 -6.79 -0.76 -2.75
CA ILE A 158 -5.34 -0.78 -2.97
C ILE A 158 -4.98 -1.64 -4.19
N GLN A 159 -5.59 -2.82 -4.34
CA GLN A 159 -5.37 -3.68 -5.50
C GLN A 159 -5.80 -3.02 -6.81
N SER A 160 -6.97 -2.35 -6.83
CA SER A 160 -7.41 -1.60 -8.01
C SER A 160 -6.41 -0.52 -8.37
N ARG A 161 -6.00 0.31 -7.40
CA ARG A 161 -5.03 1.39 -7.62
C ARG A 161 -3.69 0.85 -8.11
N LYS A 162 -3.21 -0.26 -7.54
CA LYS A 162 -2.00 -0.94 -8.01
C LYS A 162 -2.14 -1.31 -9.49
N ASN A 163 -3.25 -1.96 -9.87
CA ASN A 163 -3.47 -2.39 -11.24
C ASN A 163 -3.52 -1.21 -12.23
N ASP A 164 -4.12 -0.09 -11.85
CA ASP A 164 -4.17 1.10 -12.69
C ASP A 164 -2.79 1.74 -12.88
N LEU A 165 -1.99 1.81 -11.82
CA LEU A 165 -0.59 2.26 -11.90
C LEU A 165 0.26 1.33 -12.77
N TYR A 166 0.05 0.01 -12.72
CA TYR A 166 0.75 -0.92 -13.61
C TYR A 166 0.41 -0.69 -15.07
N LYS A 167 -0.87 -0.44 -15.39
CA LYS A 167 -1.27 -0.13 -16.78
C LYS A 167 -0.62 1.16 -17.26
N GLU A 168 -0.59 2.19 -16.43
CA GLU A 168 0.07 3.46 -16.75
C GLU A 168 1.58 3.30 -16.94
N TYR A 169 2.22 2.52 -16.06
CA TYR A 169 3.64 2.18 -16.19
C TYR A 169 3.94 1.47 -17.52
N GLU A 170 3.16 0.45 -17.88
CA GLU A 170 3.34 -0.28 -19.14
C GLU A 170 3.16 0.65 -20.35
N TYR A 171 2.16 1.53 -20.32
CA TYR A 171 1.94 2.53 -21.36
C TYR A 171 3.13 3.48 -21.52
N LEU A 172 3.62 4.04 -20.41
CA LEU A 172 4.78 4.94 -20.43
C LEU A 172 6.05 4.22 -20.88
N ASN A 173 6.23 2.95 -20.50
CA ASN A 173 7.36 2.14 -20.93
C ASN A 173 7.31 1.89 -22.45
N LEU A 174 6.13 1.59 -22.98
CA LEU A 174 5.93 1.44 -24.43
C LEU A 174 6.27 2.73 -25.18
N GLU A 175 5.75 3.87 -24.72
CA GLU A 175 6.04 5.18 -25.33
C GLU A 175 7.52 5.55 -25.23
N ARG A 176 8.14 5.28 -24.08
CA ARG A 176 9.59 5.45 -23.90
C ARG A 176 10.37 4.63 -24.93
N ASN A 177 10.02 3.36 -25.11
CA ASN A 177 10.70 2.49 -26.08
C ASN A 177 10.46 2.95 -27.52
N ARG A 178 9.26 3.43 -27.84
CA ARG A 178 8.95 4.02 -29.15
C ARG A 178 9.85 5.23 -29.46
N ILE A 179 10.00 6.15 -28.50
CA ILE A 179 10.85 7.34 -28.66
C ILE A 179 12.33 6.93 -28.75
N LYS A 180 12.80 6.01 -27.89
CA LYS A 180 14.16 5.46 -27.97
C LYS A 180 14.49 4.86 -29.33
N ASN A 181 13.56 4.08 -29.90
CA ASN A 181 13.73 3.46 -31.20
C ASN A 181 13.83 4.51 -32.31
N LYS A 182 12.94 5.52 -32.29
CA LYS A 182 13.02 6.66 -33.22
C LYS A 182 14.34 7.42 -33.10
N PHE A 183 14.78 7.71 -31.87
CA PHE A 183 16.05 8.37 -31.62
C PHE A 183 17.23 7.54 -32.16
N SER A 184 17.25 6.24 -31.91
CA SER A 184 18.32 5.35 -32.39
C SER A 184 18.39 5.30 -33.91
N LEU A 185 17.23 5.30 -34.58
CA LEU A 185 17.16 5.38 -36.04
C LEU A 185 17.69 6.72 -36.57
N LEU A 186 17.29 7.83 -35.96
CA LEU A 186 17.78 9.17 -36.33
C LEU A 186 19.29 9.29 -36.08
N TYR A 187 19.77 8.83 -34.93
CA TYR A 187 21.18 8.83 -34.58
C TYR A 187 22.00 8.07 -35.63
N ARG A 188 21.60 6.84 -35.96
CA ARG A 188 22.25 6.06 -37.01
C ARG A 188 22.21 6.78 -38.36
N HIS A 189 21.06 7.35 -38.73
CA HIS A 189 20.92 8.06 -40.00
C HIS A 189 21.84 9.29 -40.11
N ILE A 190 21.97 10.07 -39.03
CA ILE A 190 22.87 11.22 -38.99
C ILE A 190 24.31 10.77 -39.19
N PHE A 191 24.79 9.77 -38.44
CA PHE A 191 26.16 9.25 -38.62
C PHE A 191 26.40 8.64 -40.01
N GLN A 192 25.38 8.04 -40.64
CA GLN A 192 25.47 7.58 -42.02
C GLN A 192 25.60 8.71 -43.05
N SER A 193 25.13 9.91 -42.72
CA SER A 193 25.14 11.08 -43.61
C SER A 193 26.31 12.03 -43.35
N LEU A 194 26.85 12.07 -42.12
CA LEU A 194 28.00 12.89 -41.78
C LEU A 194 29.27 12.40 -42.48
N ARG A 195 30.02 13.33 -43.06
CA ARG A 195 31.31 13.08 -43.72
C ARG A 195 32.36 14.07 -43.24
N ASP A 196 33.57 13.58 -43.07
CA ASP A 196 34.76 14.35 -42.77
C ASP A 196 35.12 15.27 -43.95
N PRO A 197 35.97 16.29 -43.77
CA PRO A 197 36.48 17.12 -44.88
C PRO A 197 37.10 16.31 -46.02
N ASP A 198 37.65 15.12 -45.72
CA ASP A 198 38.23 14.18 -46.68
C ASP A 198 37.20 13.22 -47.32
N GLY A 199 35.91 13.36 -46.99
CA GLY A 199 34.82 12.54 -47.53
C GLY A 199 34.63 11.18 -46.87
N ASN A 200 35.32 10.89 -45.77
CA ASN A 200 35.16 9.65 -44.99
C ASN A 200 33.93 9.71 -44.06
N PRO A 201 33.22 8.61 -43.81
CA PRO A 201 32.08 8.61 -42.87
C PRO A 201 32.54 8.63 -41.41
N TYR A 202 31.89 9.46 -40.58
CA TYR A 202 32.14 9.49 -39.14
C TYR A 202 31.64 8.19 -38.46
N SER A 203 32.49 7.58 -37.63
CA SER A 203 32.13 6.39 -36.85
C SER A 203 31.35 6.75 -35.57
N PRO A 204 30.19 6.14 -35.29
CA PRO A 204 29.47 6.29 -34.03
C PRO A 204 30.23 5.81 -32.78
N HIS A 205 31.32 5.07 -32.95
CA HIS A 205 32.14 4.53 -31.86
C HIS A 205 33.21 5.52 -31.40
N GLU A 206 33.68 6.37 -32.32
CA GLU A 206 34.74 7.35 -32.09
C GLU A 206 34.19 8.75 -31.85
N TYR A 207 32.97 9.04 -32.32
CA TYR A 207 32.33 10.34 -32.16
C TYR A 207 30.91 10.20 -31.61
N SER A 208 30.46 11.21 -30.88
CA SER A 208 29.14 11.29 -30.30
C SER A 208 28.53 12.67 -30.53
N LEU A 209 27.22 12.71 -30.73
CA LEU A 209 26.48 13.97 -30.84
C LEU A 209 26.10 14.46 -29.43
N GLN A 210 26.39 15.71 -29.13
CA GLN A 210 26.00 16.39 -27.89
C GLN A 210 25.12 17.59 -28.22
N GLN A 211 24.12 17.84 -27.37
CA GLN A 211 23.28 19.03 -27.46
C GLN A 211 23.81 20.11 -26.52
N SER A 212 24.08 21.28 -27.06
CA SER A 212 24.45 22.48 -26.31
C SER A 212 23.23 23.10 -25.62
N ALA A 213 23.45 23.98 -24.64
CA ALA A 213 22.37 24.65 -23.89
C ALA A 213 21.45 25.53 -24.76
N ASP A 214 21.95 25.97 -25.91
CA ASP A 214 21.20 26.73 -26.93
C ASP A 214 20.40 25.83 -27.90
N GLY A 215 20.49 24.50 -27.74
CA GLY A 215 19.82 23.52 -28.58
C GLY A 215 20.60 23.11 -29.84
N SER A 216 21.79 23.67 -30.08
CA SER A 216 22.66 23.27 -31.21
C SER A 216 23.27 21.87 -30.99
N ILE A 217 23.54 21.16 -32.08
CA ILE A 217 24.13 19.81 -32.03
C ILE A 217 25.62 19.87 -32.40
N LEU A 218 26.47 19.41 -31.49
CA LEU A 218 27.92 19.35 -31.65
C LEU A 218 28.39 17.90 -31.81
N LEU A 219 29.36 17.69 -32.70
CA LEU A 219 30.05 16.41 -32.84
C LEU A 219 31.29 16.41 -31.95
N VAL A 220 31.34 15.50 -30.98
CA VAL A 220 32.40 15.43 -29.97
C VAL A 220 33.05 14.04 -29.99
N PRO A 221 34.38 13.94 -30.08
CA PRO A 221 35.10 12.67 -29.98
C PRO A 221 34.79 11.95 -28.65
N ARG A 222 34.56 10.64 -28.70
CA ARG A 222 34.44 9.78 -27.53
C ARG A 222 35.85 9.47 -27.05
N SER A 223 36.23 9.94 -25.86
CA SER A 223 37.48 9.50 -25.21
C SER A 223 37.48 7.96 -25.15
N SER A 224 38.52 7.33 -25.67
CA SER A 224 38.69 5.88 -25.61
C SER A 224 38.64 5.40 -24.14
N PRO A 225 37.99 4.27 -23.83
CA PRO A 225 38.11 3.64 -22.51
C PRO A 225 39.50 2.98 -22.43
N GLY A 226 40.55 3.79 -22.21
CA GLY A 226 41.93 3.31 -22.29
C GLY A 226 42.99 4.09 -21.51
N HIS A 227 42.64 5.12 -20.74
CA HIS A 227 43.61 5.81 -19.89
C HIS A 227 43.05 6.11 -18.49
N SER A 228 43.06 5.10 -17.64
CA SER A 228 43.13 5.28 -16.19
C SER A 228 44.59 5.52 -15.81
N VAL A 229 45.00 6.78 -15.71
CA VAL A 229 46.17 7.15 -14.90
C VAL A 229 45.75 7.08 -13.44
N ASP A 230 46.23 6.05 -12.76
CA ASP A 230 45.95 5.72 -11.36
C ASP A 230 46.83 6.61 -10.44
N PRO A 231 46.30 7.56 -9.65
CA PRO A 231 47.11 8.48 -8.86
C PRO A 231 47.23 8.02 -7.39
N ASN A 232 47.26 6.71 -7.13
CA ASN A 232 47.27 6.20 -5.74
C ASN A 232 48.38 5.19 -5.46
N SER A 233 49.64 5.58 -5.68
CA SER A 233 50.79 4.94 -5.01
C SER A 233 51.28 5.83 -3.86
N GLY A 234 50.70 5.68 -2.67
CA GLY A 234 51.26 6.35 -1.49
C GLY A 234 50.34 6.43 -0.28
N ASN A 235 50.06 5.31 0.38
CA ASN A 235 50.05 5.22 1.84
C ASN A 235 49.68 3.80 2.31
N LYS A 236 50.67 3.05 2.79
CA LYS A 236 50.43 1.89 3.67
C LYS A 236 50.60 2.35 5.13
N PRO A 237 49.56 2.27 5.99
CA PRO A 237 49.75 2.44 7.43
C PRO A 237 50.36 1.15 8.01
N ARG A 238 51.40 1.32 8.84
CA ARG A 238 52.00 0.24 9.63
C ARG A 238 51.01 -0.24 10.69
N GLY A 239 50.65 -1.52 10.66
CA GLY A 239 49.98 -2.20 11.76
C GLY A 239 50.91 -2.30 12.97
N LYS A 240 50.39 -1.97 14.15
CA LYS A 240 51.00 -2.33 15.44
C LYS A 240 50.55 -3.73 15.78
N ASP A 241 51.50 -4.66 15.88
CA ASP A 241 51.29 -5.96 16.48
C ASP A 241 51.18 -5.81 18.01
N ASP A 242 50.15 -6.43 18.57
CA ASP A 242 49.98 -6.68 19.99
C ASP A 242 51.06 -7.67 20.48
N ALA A 243 51.85 -7.27 21.48
CA ALA A 243 52.68 -8.17 22.26
C ALA A 243 52.14 -8.22 23.70
N LYS A 244 51.74 -9.42 24.10
CA LYS A 244 51.35 -9.79 25.48
C LYS A 244 52.55 -9.69 26.43
N GLN A 245 52.31 -9.16 27.63
CA GLN A 245 52.57 -9.83 28.92
C GLN A 245 51.95 -9.04 30.07
#